data_AF-A0AAJ1ZRN6-F1
#
_entry.id   AF-A0AAJ1ZRN6-F1
#
_cell.length_a   1.000
_cell.length_b   1.000
_cell.length_c   1.000
_cell.angle_alpha   90.00
_cell.angle_beta   90.00
_cell.angle_gamma   90.00
#
_symmetry.space_group_name_H-M   'P 1'
#
loop_
_entity.id
_entity.type
_entity.pdbx_description
1 polymer ?
#
loop_
_entity_poly.entity_id
_entity_poly.type
_entity_poly.pdbx_seq_one_letter_code
_entity_poly.pdbx_strand_id
1 'polypeptide(L)'
;GRPYVYGTHHLDQAGAKWEAQLRHEAAIARQVVYEGESTVLALQCARVFETDVVLPDAPKGMVIIEITHRGARDKAYSNTFKAIPADRRFRLELEPEKWASVSGTLSGRICSPDSYAYSYIDKDGRYIVRFDSDFETWPNGG
;
A
#
# COMPACT_ATOMS: atom_id res chain seq x y z
N GLY A 1 -15.71 2.32 13.30
CA GLY A 1 -15.34 1.20 14.18
C GLY A 1 -13.83 1.18 14.35
N ARG A 2 -13.30 0.56 15.42
CA ARG A 2 -11.85 0.35 15.54
C ARG A 2 -11.45 -0.83 14.64
N PRO A 3 -10.62 -0.64 13.61
CA PRO A 3 -10.17 -1.76 12.79
C PRO A 3 -9.26 -2.66 13.63
N TYR A 4 -9.68 -3.91 13.85
CA TYR A 4 -8.85 -4.96 14.44
C TYR A 4 -8.36 -5.86 13.30
N VAL A 5 -7.05 -5.95 13.14
CA VAL A 5 -6.40 -6.77 12.10
C VAL A 5 -5.50 -7.78 12.81
N TYR A 6 -5.69 -9.07 12.53
CA TYR A 6 -4.90 -10.17 13.06
C TYR A 6 -4.04 -10.79 11.96
N GLY A 7 -2.92 -11.42 12.33
CA GLY A 7 -2.07 -12.15 11.38
C GLY A 7 -1.10 -11.27 10.58
N THR A 8 -0.53 -10.23 11.21
CA THR A 8 0.42 -9.33 10.54
C THR A 8 1.88 -9.84 10.58
N HIS A 9 2.09 -11.06 11.09
CA HIS A 9 3.34 -11.83 11.03
C HIS A 9 4.62 -11.05 11.40
N HIS A 10 4.58 -10.27 12.47
CA HIS A 10 5.77 -9.57 12.95
C HIS A 10 6.65 -10.46 13.82
N LEU A 11 7.97 -10.36 13.59
CA LEU A 11 8.97 -11.02 14.41
C LEU A 11 9.17 -10.32 15.77
N ASP A 12 8.85 -9.03 15.86
CA ASP A 12 9.07 -8.20 17.03
C ASP A 12 7.87 -7.27 17.35
N GLN A 13 7.77 -6.87 18.63
CA GLN A 13 6.70 -5.97 19.08
C GLN A 13 6.83 -4.56 18.51
N ALA A 14 8.07 -4.11 18.23
CA ALA A 14 8.31 -2.79 17.66
C ALA A 14 7.82 -2.72 16.21
N GLY A 15 8.12 -3.73 15.39
CA GLY A 15 7.56 -3.87 14.04
C GLY A 15 6.04 -3.88 14.03
N ALA A 16 5.41 -4.60 14.97
CA ALA A 16 3.94 -4.62 15.11
C ALA A 16 3.34 -3.25 15.42
N LYS A 17 3.96 -2.51 16.35
CA LYS A 17 3.52 -1.15 16.71
C LYS A 17 3.70 -0.19 15.53
N TRP A 18 4.79 -0.31 14.79
CA TRP A 18 5.06 0.52 13.62
C TRP A 18 4.05 0.29 12.50
N GLU A 19 3.76 -0.96 12.16
CA GLU A 19 2.76 -1.26 11.13
C GLU A 19 1.36 -0.81 11.55
N ALA A 20 0.98 -1.02 12.81
CA ALA A 20 -0.29 -0.54 13.34
C ALA A 20 -0.42 0.99 13.22
N GLN A 21 0.67 1.73 13.50
CA GLN A 21 0.71 3.17 13.32
C GLN A 21 0.53 3.58 11.85
N LEU A 22 1.20 2.88 10.91
CA LEU A 22 1.06 3.17 9.48
C LEU A 22 -0.38 2.92 8.98
N ARG A 23 -1.01 1.81 9.42
CA ARG A 23 -2.42 1.53 9.09
C ARG A 23 -3.35 2.61 9.65
N HIS A 24 -3.08 3.06 10.88
CA HIS A 24 -3.86 4.12 11.52
C HIS A 24 -3.74 5.45 10.77
N GLU A 25 -2.52 5.85 10.40
CA GLU A 25 -2.27 7.06 9.61
C GLU A 25 -2.95 6.98 8.24
N ALA A 26 -2.89 5.83 7.57
CA ALA A 26 -3.55 5.64 6.28
C ALA A 26 -5.08 5.75 6.36
N ALA A 27 -5.67 5.23 7.44
CA ALA A 27 -7.10 5.36 7.69
C ALA A 27 -7.52 6.82 7.98
N ILE A 28 -6.75 7.55 8.79
CA ILE A 28 -7.03 8.96 9.10
C ILE A 28 -6.92 9.82 7.84
N ALA A 29 -5.89 9.59 7.01
CA ALA A 29 -5.64 10.39 5.81
C ALA A 29 -6.87 10.43 4.87
N ARG A 30 -7.59 9.31 4.74
CA ARG A 30 -8.78 9.17 3.89
C ARG A 30 -10.11 9.25 4.64
N GLN A 31 -10.10 9.53 5.95
CA GLN A 31 -11.34 9.65 6.72
C GLN A 31 -12.26 10.77 6.19
N VAL A 32 -11.65 11.80 5.59
CA VAL A 32 -12.38 12.87 4.88
C VAL A 32 -11.77 12.97 3.50
N VAL A 33 -12.60 12.77 2.49
CA VAL A 33 -12.25 12.97 1.08
C VAL A 33 -13.24 13.99 0.53
N TYR A 34 -12.70 15.07 -0.02
CA TYR A 34 -13.47 16.06 -0.76
C TYR A 34 -13.45 15.69 -2.23
N GLU A 35 -14.60 15.81 -2.87
CA GLU A 35 -14.74 15.67 -4.32
C GLU A 35 -15.21 17.02 -4.87
N GLY A 36 -14.66 17.42 -6.00
CA GLY A 36 -15.01 18.69 -6.62
C GLY A 36 -14.69 18.73 -8.10
N GLU A 37 -15.26 19.73 -8.75
CA GLU A 37 -15.02 20.02 -10.16
C GLU A 37 -14.42 21.42 -10.30
N SER A 38 -13.52 21.60 -11.25
CA SER A 38 -12.92 22.89 -11.56
C SER A 38 -12.61 23.03 -13.05
N THR A 39 -12.26 24.23 -13.46
CA THR A 39 -11.78 24.58 -14.81
C THR A 39 -10.33 25.06 -14.78
N VAL A 40 -9.66 25.00 -13.62
CA VAL A 40 -8.28 25.45 -13.44
C VAL A 40 -7.30 24.48 -14.10
N LEU A 41 -6.50 24.96 -15.05
CA LEU A 41 -5.49 24.16 -15.76
C LEU A 41 -4.26 23.82 -14.90
N ALA A 42 -3.91 24.68 -13.95
CA ALA A 42 -2.75 24.49 -13.08
C ALA A 42 -3.00 23.52 -11.91
N LEU A 43 -4.21 22.94 -11.81
CA LEU A 43 -4.57 22.00 -10.77
C LEU A 43 -3.84 20.68 -11.02
N GLN A 44 -3.11 20.16 -10.02
CA GLN A 44 -2.27 18.98 -10.14
C GLN A 44 -2.27 18.20 -8.83
N CYS A 45 -2.00 16.88 -8.90
CA CYS A 45 -1.77 16.08 -7.71
C CYS A 45 -0.62 16.64 -6.86
N ALA A 46 -0.69 16.40 -5.55
CA ALA A 46 0.26 16.90 -4.55
C ALA A 46 0.34 18.44 -4.41
N ARG A 47 -0.60 19.19 -4.99
CA ARG A 47 -0.78 20.61 -4.68
C ARG A 47 -1.80 20.80 -3.56
N VAL A 48 -1.49 21.75 -2.67
CA VAL A 48 -2.43 22.28 -1.68
C VAL A 48 -3.12 23.47 -2.29
N PHE A 49 -4.44 23.53 -2.15
CA PHE A 49 -5.22 24.72 -2.49
C PHE A 49 -6.24 25.01 -1.40
N GLU A 50 -6.64 26.28 -1.35
CA GLU A 50 -7.64 26.79 -0.42
C GLU A 50 -8.85 27.24 -1.23
N THR A 51 -10.04 27.01 -0.68
CA THR A 51 -11.30 27.51 -1.22
C THR A 51 -11.66 28.82 -0.52
N ASP A 52 -12.40 29.70 -1.19
CA ASP A 52 -12.87 30.97 -0.58
C ASP A 52 -13.68 30.74 0.71
N VAL A 53 -14.32 29.58 0.82
CA VAL A 53 -14.96 29.10 2.04
C VAL A 53 -14.00 28.20 2.80
N VAL A 54 -13.72 28.54 4.05
CA VAL A 54 -12.96 27.67 4.96
C VAL A 54 -13.83 26.48 5.34
N LEU A 55 -13.39 25.29 4.96
CA LEU A 55 -14.05 24.06 5.35
C LEU A 55 -13.64 23.68 6.79
N PRO A 56 -14.59 23.28 7.64
CA PRO A 56 -14.31 22.98 9.04
C PRO A 56 -13.30 21.84 9.24
N ASP A 57 -13.28 20.84 8.34
CA ASP A 57 -12.32 19.73 8.42
C ASP A 57 -11.01 19.97 7.65
N ALA A 58 -10.84 21.13 7.00
CA ALA A 58 -9.62 21.48 6.24
C ALA A 58 -9.23 22.96 6.43
N PRO A 59 -8.92 23.40 7.67
CA PRO A 59 -8.59 24.80 7.97
C PRO A 59 -7.27 25.28 7.34
N LYS A 60 -6.41 24.37 6.89
CA LYS A 60 -5.14 24.65 6.20
C LYS A 60 -5.19 24.36 4.70
N GLY A 61 -6.40 24.28 4.14
CA GLY A 61 -6.64 23.86 2.76
C GLY A 61 -6.61 22.35 2.57
N MET A 62 -6.70 21.95 1.32
CA MET A 62 -6.81 20.56 0.91
C MET A 62 -5.75 20.19 -0.12
N VAL A 63 -5.20 18.99 -0.03
CA VAL A 63 -4.21 18.45 -0.96
C VAL A 63 -4.86 17.48 -1.93
N ILE A 64 -4.58 17.68 -3.23
CA ILE A 64 -5.16 16.86 -4.30
C ILE A 64 -4.46 15.50 -4.34
N ILE A 65 -5.25 14.43 -4.22
CA ILE A 65 -4.79 13.04 -4.28
C ILE A 65 -5.09 12.39 -5.64
N GLU A 66 -6.13 12.84 -6.33
CA GLU A 66 -6.56 12.32 -7.62
C GLU A 66 -7.08 13.49 -8.47
N ILE A 67 -6.73 13.52 -9.75
CA ILE A 67 -7.28 14.49 -10.69
C ILE A 67 -7.50 13.84 -12.05
N THR A 68 -8.67 14.09 -12.63
CA THR A 68 -9.00 13.67 -13.99
C THR A 68 -9.32 14.90 -14.81
N HIS A 69 -8.48 15.16 -15.80
CA HIS A 69 -8.69 16.24 -16.77
C HIS A 69 -9.52 15.74 -17.94
N ARG A 70 -10.52 16.52 -18.35
CA ARG A 70 -11.37 16.24 -19.51
C ARG A 70 -11.39 17.46 -20.43
N GLY A 71 -11.26 17.21 -21.72
CA GLY A 71 -11.34 18.24 -22.74
C GLY A 71 -11.44 17.59 -24.12
N ALA A 72 -12.23 18.19 -25.01
CA ALA A 72 -12.39 17.73 -26.38
C ALA A 72 -12.49 18.94 -27.32
N ARG A 73 -12.36 18.75 -28.64
CA ARG A 73 -12.47 19.86 -29.59
C ARG A 73 -13.86 20.52 -29.55
N ASP A 74 -14.89 19.74 -29.21
CA ASP A 74 -16.29 20.13 -29.08
C ASP A 74 -16.72 20.42 -27.64
N LYS A 75 -15.84 20.29 -26.65
CA LYS A 75 -16.16 20.49 -25.22
C LYS A 75 -15.15 21.36 -24.51
N ALA A 76 -15.63 22.29 -23.71
CA ALA A 76 -14.78 23.08 -22.82
C ALA A 76 -14.00 22.16 -21.86
N TYR A 77 -12.82 22.63 -21.46
CA TYR A 77 -11.99 21.93 -20.49
C TYR A 77 -12.66 21.93 -19.11
N SER A 78 -12.68 20.77 -18.47
CA SER A 78 -13.08 20.58 -17.07
C SER A 78 -12.15 19.60 -16.39
N ASN A 79 -12.07 19.66 -15.07
CA ASN A 79 -11.40 18.64 -14.27
C ASN A 79 -12.26 18.24 -13.08
N THR A 80 -12.13 16.98 -12.69
CA THR A 80 -12.71 16.44 -11.47
C THR A 80 -11.56 16.03 -10.57
N PHE A 81 -11.57 16.42 -9.31
CA PHE A 81 -10.50 16.13 -8.38
C PHE A 81 -11.03 15.52 -7.09
N LYS A 82 -10.16 14.74 -6.43
CA LYS A 82 -10.33 14.33 -5.04
C LYS A 82 -9.21 14.90 -4.20
N ALA A 83 -9.54 15.41 -3.04
CA ALA A 83 -8.59 16.01 -2.13
C ALA A 83 -8.81 15.54 -0.69
N ILE A 84 -7.74 15.56 0.11
CA ILE A 84 -7.80 15.29 1.55
C ILE A 84 -7.36 16.55 2.31
N PRO A 85 -7.76 16.73 3.58
CA PRO A 85 -7.26 17.81 4.41
C PRO A 85 -5.72 17.86 4.48
N ALA A 86 -5.12 19.05 4.28
CA ALA A 86 -3.67 19.22 4.22
C ALA A 86 -2.97 19.08 5.60
N ASP A 87 -3.75 19.12 6.70
CA ASP A 87 -3.26 18.87 8.06
C ASP A 87 -2.96 17.38 8.33
N ARG A 88 -3.42 16.48 7.46
CA ARG A 88 -3.23 15.04 7.58
C ARG A 88 -2.01 14.57 6.76
N ARG A 89 -1.27 13.62 7.33
CA ARG A 89 -0.15 12.99 6.61
C ARG A 89 -0.69 12.08 5.52
N PHE A 90 -0.31 12.35 4.27
CA PHE A 90 -0.64 11.46 3.17
C PHE A 90 0.03 10.09 3.33
N ARG A 91 -0.74 9.03 3.04
CA ARG A 91 -0.29 7.64 2.95
C ARG A 91 -0.94 7.00 1.74
N LEU A 92 -0.22 6.08 1.09
CA LEU A 92 -0.81 5.22 0.08
C LEU A 92 -1.91 4.35 0.69
N GLU A 93 -2.89 4.01 -0.12
CA GLU A 93 -3.97 3.15 0.32
C GLU A 93 -3.43 1.75 0.55
N LEU A 94 -3.74 1.18 1.70
CA LEU A 94 -3.50 -0.23 1.93
C LEU A 94 -4.70 -0.96 1.34
N GLU A 95 -4.45 -1.70 0.26
CA GLU A 95 -5.44 -2.56 -0.38
C GLU A 95 -5.05 -4.04 -0.19
N PRO A 96 -5.24 -4.63 1.01
CA PRO A 96 -4.85 -6.01 1.29
C PRO A 96 -5.45 -7.03 0.32
N GLU A 97 -6.62 -6.72 -0.23
CA GLU A 97 -7.33 -7.55 -1.21
C GLU A 97 -6.55 -7.73 -2.51
N LYS A 98 -5.67 -6.78 -2.86
CA LYS A 98 -4.83 -6.84 -4.06
C LYS A 98 -3.47 -7.49 -3.80
N TRP A 99 -3.14 -7.79 -2.54
CA TRP A 99 -1.86 -8.41 -2.21
C TRP A 99 -1.82 -9.85 -2.71
N ALA A 100 -0.65 -10.27 -3.17
CA ALA A 100 -0.44 -11.63 -3.60
C ALA A 100 -0.72 -12.58 -2.42
N SER A 101 -1.72 -13.44 -2.59
CA SER A 101 -2.09 -14.44 -1.60
C SER A 101 -1.89 -15.82 -2.18
N VAL A 102 -1.35 -16.73 -1.36
CA VAL A 102 -1.21 -18.14 -1.69
C VAL A 102 -2.48 -18.83 -1.22
N SER A 103 -3.39 -19.13 -2.15
CA SER A 103 -4.73 -19.65 -1.84
C SER A 103 -4.77 -21.14 -1.47
N GLY A 104 -3.66 -21.86 -1.60
CA GLY A 104 -3.58 -23.30 -1.36
C GLY A 104 -2.16 -23.76 -1.07
N THR A 105 -1.96 -25.07 -0.98
CA THR A 105 -0.63 -25.64 -0.75
C THR A 105 0.19 -25.61 -2.04
N LEU A 106 1.46 -25.20 -1.92
CA LEU A 106 2.43 -25.27 -3.00
C LEU A 106 3.33 -26.49 -2.78
N SER A 107 3.61 -27.24 -3.85
CA SER A 107 4.64 -28.27 -3.82
C SER A 107 6.03 -27.65 -3.84
N GLY A 108 6.98 -28.33 -3.21
CA GLY A 108 8.38 -27.96 -3.27
C GLY A 108 9.27 -29.16 -3.00
N ARG A 109 10.53 -29.04 -3.41
CA ARG A 109 11.57 -30.05 -3.22
C ARG A 109 12.47 -29.67 -2.06
N ILE A 110 12.75 -30.62 -1.18
CA ILE A 110 13.69 -30.43 -0.08
C ILE A 110 15.08 -30.25 -0.68
N CYS A 111 15.79 -29.19 -0.29
CA CYS A 111 17.13 -28.87 -0.77
C CYS A 111 18.09 -28.68 0.41
N SER A 112 19.39 -28.84 0.17
CA SER A 112 20.44 -28.48 1.11
C SER A 112 21.10 -27.14 0.72
N PRO A 113 21.62 -26.36 1.68
CA PRO A 113 22.62 -25.35 1.38
C PRO A 113 23.84 -26.01 0.71
N ASP A 114 24.50 -25.29 -0.19
CA ASP A 114 25.65 -25.66 -1.06
C ASP A 114 26.78 -26.49 -0.38
N SER A 115 26.82 -26.52 0.95
CA SER A 115 27.82 -27.19 1.78
C SER A 115 27.46 -28.63 2.22
N TYR A 116 26.27 -29.16 1.93
CA TYR A 116 25.85 -30.49 2.42
C TYR A 116 25.33 -31.41 1.31
N ALA A 117 25.83 -32.65 1.29
CA ALA A 117 25.41 -33.68 0.33
C ALA A 117 24.03 -34.32 0.63
N TYR A 118 23.42 -33.97 1.76
CA TYR A 118 22.13 -34.51 2.23
C TYR A 118 21.26 -33.38 2.79
N SER A 119 19.96 -33.66 2.94
CA SER A 119 18.98 -32.75 3.52
C SER A 119 19.46 -32.19 4.86
N TYR A 120 19.61 -30.86 4.93
CA TYR A 120 19.99 -30.16 6.14
C TYR A 120 18.75 -29.87 6.99
N ILE A 121 18.82 -30.22 8.28
CA ILE A 121 17.78 -29.96 9.27
C ILE A 121 18.38 -29.11 10.38
N ASP A 122 17.72 -28.02 10.75
CA ASP A 122 18.16 -27.17 11.85
C ASP A 122 17.85 -27.80 13.24
N LYS A 123 18.32 -27.16 14.32
CA LYS A 123 18.09 -27.63 15.69
C LYS A 123 16.60 -27.67 16.08
N ASP A 124 15.76 -26.93 15.37
CA ASP A 124 14.32 -26.84 15.57
C ASP A 124 13.55 -27.83 14.66
N GLY A 125 14.23 -28.64 13.85
CA GLY A 125 13.62 -29.62 12.94
C GLY A 125 13.17 -29.05 11.58
N ARG A 126 13.58 -27.83 11.21
CA ARG A 126 13.21 -27.17 9.94
C ARG A 126 14.18 -27.54 8.82
N TYR A 127 13.68 -27.58 7.60
CA TYR A 127 14.43 -27.87 6.38
C TYR A 127 14.16 -26.78 5.32
N ILE A 128 15.07 -26.69 4.35
CA ILE A 128 14.95 -25.73 3.24
C ILE A 128 14.22 -26.42 2.07
N VAL A 129 13.33 -25.67 1.42
CA VAL A 129 12.52 -26.15 0.30
C VAL A 129 12.63 -25.17 -0.86
N ARG A 130 12.81 -25.71 -2.07
CA ARG A 130 12.63 -24.98 -3.32
C ARG A 130 11.22 -25.18 -3.85
N PHE A 131 10.50 -24.10 -4.10
CA PHE A 131 9.20 -24.16 -4.76
C PHE A 131 9.35 -24.48 -6.25
N ASP A 132 8.40 -25.22 -6.83
CA ASP A 132 8.45 -25.53 -8.27
C ASP A 132 8.27 -24.29 -9.16
N SER A 133 7.68 -23.21 -8.61
CA SER A 133 7.55 -21.91 -9.27
C SER A 133 8.81 -21.04 -9.18
N ASP A 134 9.88 -21.53 -8.56
CA ASP A 134 11.17 -20.84 -8.47
C ASP A 134 12.03 -21.14 -9.70
N PHE A 135 12.06 -20.17 -10.62
CA PHE A 135 12.79 -20.25 -11.90
C PHE A 135 14.22 -19.72 -11.82
N GLU A 136 14.69 -19.25 -10.66
CA GLU A 136 16.07 -18.80 -10.54
C GLU A 136 17.05 -19.98 -10.58
N THR A 137 18.25 -19.72 -11.10
CA THR A 137 19.38 -20.67 -11.07
C THR A 137 19.92 -20.79 -9.66
N TRP A 138 19.62 -21.93 -9.02
CA TRP A 138 20.09 -22.24 -7.67
C TRP A 138 21.58 -22.68 -7.68
N PRO A 139 22.37 -22.37 -6.63
CA PRO A 139 23.68 -22.97 -6.42
C PRO A 139 23.59 -24.50 -6.44
N ASN A 140 24.67 -25.20 -6.78
CA ASN A 140 24.67 -26.64 -6.99
C ASN A 140 24.64 -27.43 -5.66
N GLY A 141 23.59 -27.25 -4.86
CA GLY A 141 23.21 -28.08 -3.72
C GLY A 141 21.86 -28.71 -4.00
N GLY A 142 21.90 -29.95 -4.53
CA GLY A 142 20.72 -30.74 -4.89
C GLY A 142 19.87 -31.16 -3.70
#